data_AF-A0A078GY88-F1
#
_entry.id   AF-A0A078GY88-F1
#
_cell.length_a   1.000
_cell.length_b   1.000
_cell.length_c   1.000
_cell.angle_alpha   90.00
_cell.angle_beta   90.00
_cell.angle_gamma   90.00
#
_symmetry.space_group_name_H-M   'P 1'
#
loop_
_entity.id
_entity.type
_entity.pdbx_description
1 polymer ?
#
loop_
_entity_poly.entity_id
_entity_poly.type
_entity_poly.pdbx_seq_one_letter_code
_entity_poly.pdbx_strand_id
1 'polypeptide(L)'
;MGQDYSYSQPSSSDEYDINALIQAEFELYGDEAESNYHIAEPLQYEPQPECDEGIPTICYCGGDPVVAISSTAKDLGRRYFTCPNVDDGDCHIWKWWDVAITEEMRELQTQIRQLKDQGFECEEKVVKLQKTVCALSKKKPGLITNGFAMEVCLVVSAVVFLGLAVMYLYGKLLSCGFGYVFMHFLKKL
;
A
#
# COMPACT_ATOMS: atom_id res chain seq x y z
N MET A 1 -48.94 0.64 -45.57
CA MET A 1 -49.07 0.05 -46.91
C MET A 1 -47.76 -0.65 -47.22
N GLY A 2 -47.73 -1.98 -47.20
CA GLY A 2 -46.54 -2.76 -47.53
C GLY A 2 -46.52 -3.04 -49.03
N GLN A 3 -45.37 -2.87 -49.68
CA GLN A 3 -45.18 -3.30 -51.07
C GLN A 3 -44.43 -4.63 -51.07
N ASP A 4 -45.11 -5.61 -51.62
CA ASP A 4 -44.72 -6.96 -51.91
C ASP A 4 -43.83 -6.95 -53.17
N TYR A 5 -42.52 -7.07 -52.96
CA TYR A 5 -41.54 -7.18 -54.03
C TYR A 5 -41.46 -8.64 -54.49
N SER A 6 -42.00 -8.91 -55.68
CA SER A 6 -41.83 -10.18 -56.39
C SER A 6 -40.53 -10.12 -57.21
N TYR A 7 -39.54 -10.93 -56.85
CA TYR A 7 -38.25 -11.01 -57.53
C TYR A 7 -38.28 -12.14 -58.57
N SER A 8 -38.22 -11.79 -59.84
CA SER A 8 -38.02 -12.76 -60.93
C SER A 8 -36.51 -12.89 -61.18
N GLN A 9 -35.91 -14.02 -60.77
CA GLN A 9 -34.54 -14.35 -61.16
C GLN A 9 -34.46 -14.59 -62.67
N PRO A 10 -33.60 -13.87 -63.42
CA PRO A 10 -33.28 -14.30 -64.77
C PRO A 10 -32.42 -15.56 -64.69
N SER A 11 -32.87 -16.64 -65.32
CA SER A 11 -32.06 -17.82 -65.57
C SER A 11 -31.17 -17.52 -66.78
N SER A 12 -29.92 -17.12 -66.54
CA SER A 12 -28.93 -16.87 -67.60
C SER A 12 -28.19 -18.16 -67.90
N SER A 13 -28.42 -18.71 -69.09
CA SER A 13 -27.77 -19.92 -69.59
C SER A 13 -26.54 -19.55 -70.43
N ASP A 14 -25.43 -19.22 -69.81
CA ASP A 14 -24.14 -19.15 -70.49
C ASP A 14 -23.09 -19.85 -69.61
N GLU A 15 -22.50 -20.90 -70.15
CA GLU A 15 -21.48 -21.73 -69.50
C GLU A 15 -20.20 -20.90 -69.33
N TYR A 16 -20.03 -20.35 -68.13
CA TYR A 16 -18.84 -19.60 -67.76
C TYR A 16 -17.68 -20.60 -67.60
N ASP A 17 -16.61 -20.42 -68.38
CA ASP A 17 -15.40 -21.23 -68.28
C ASP A 17 -14.64 -20.86 -67.00
N ILE A 18 -15.03 -21.51 -65.91
CA ILE A 18 -14.48 -21.35 -64.56
C ILE A 18 -12.95 -21.50 -64.57
N ASN A 19 -12.42 -22.34 -65.47
CA ASN A 19 -10.99 -22.59 -65.55
C ASN A 19 -10.23 -21.37 -66.06
N ALA A 20 -10.78 -20.61 -67.02
CA ALA A 20 -10.15 -19.39 -67.51
C ALA A 20 -10.07 -18.31 -66.42
N LEU A 21 -11.09 -18.23 -65.56
CA LEU A 21 -11.12 -17.28 -64.44
C LEU A 21 -10.10 -17.68 -63.35
N ILE A 22 -10.02 -18.97 -63.03
CA ILE A 22 -9.04 -19.51 -62.07
C ILE A 22 -7.60 -19.32 -62.59
N GLN A 23 -7.39 -19.48 -63.90
CA GLN A 23 -6.10 -19.26 -64.54
C GLN A 23 -5.65 -17.79 -64.41
N ALA A 24 -6.56 -16.85 -64.67
CA ALA A 24 -6.30 -15.42 -64.51
C ALA A 24 -6.04 -15.03 -63.05
N GLU A 25 -6.73 -15.68 -62.10
CA GLU A 25 -6.49 -15.46 -60.67
C GLU A 25 -5.13 -16.02 -60.24
N PHE A 26 -4.75 -17.22 -60.71
CA PHE A 26 -3.45 -17.83 -60.41
C PHE A 26 -2.27 -17.00 -60.94
N GLU A 27 -2.40 -16.38 -62.12
CA GLU A 27 -1.39 -15.49 -62.68
C GLU A 27 -1.23 -14.19 -61.87
N LEU A 28 -2.30 -13.69 -61.27
CA LEU A 28 -2.30 -12.52 -60.38
C LEU A 28 -1.57 -12.78 -59.05
N TYR A 29 -1.64 -14.00 -58.52
CA TYR A 29 -0.92 -14.40 -57.29
C TYR A 29 0.48 -14.99 -57.55
N GLY A 30 0.89 -15.15 -58.81
CA GLY A 30 2.18 -15.76 -59.18
C GLY A 30 3.41 -14.88 -58.93
N ASP A 31 3.24 -13.56 -58.87
CA ASP A 31 4.34 -12.57 -58.76
C ASP A 31 4.77 -12.31 -57.29
N GLU A 32 3.98 -12.79 -56.31
CA GLU A 32 4.30 -12.62 -54.89
C GLU A 32 5.49 -13.51 -54.44
N ALA A 33 5.79 -14.58 -55.20
CA ALA A 33 6.85 -15.53 -54.85
C ALA A 33 8.27 -15.01 -55.15
N GLU A 34 8.43 -13.97 -55.99
CA GLU A 34 9.74 -13.44 -56.37
C GLU A 34 10.14 -12.15 -55.62
N SER A 35 9.20 -11.51 -54.90
CA SER A 35 9.49 -10.30 -54.10
C SER A 35 10.30 -10.56 -52.82
N ASN A 36 10.51 -11.83 -52.44
CA ASN A 36 11.23 -12.21 -51.23
C ASN A 36 12.78 -11.99 -51.32
N TYR A 37 13.31 -11.52 -52.45
CA TYR A 37 14.74 -11.23 -52.60
C TYR A 37 15.11 -9.74 -52.54
N HIS A 38 14.16 -8.84 -52.26
CA HIS A 38 14.46 -7.42 -52.07
C HIS A 38 13.98 -6.87 -50.72
N ILE A 39 13.89 -7.71 -49.69
CA ILE A 39 13.70 -7.25 -48.32
C ILE A 39 15.06 -6.71 -47.85
N ALA A 40 15.11 -5.39 -47.72
CA ALA A 40 16.19 -4.67 -47.04
C ALA A 40 16.52 -5.34 -45.71
N GLU A 41 17.79 -5.26 -45.30
CA GLU A 41 18.32 -5.76 -44.02
C GLU A 41 17.29 -5.66 -42.88
N PRO A 42 17.18 -6.68 -42.01
CA PRO A 42 16.39 -6.56 -40.79
C PRO A 42 17.00 -5.44 -39.97
N LEU A 43 16.36 -4.27 -40.01
CA LEU A 43 16.69 -3.14 -39.15
C LEU A 43 16.54 -3.64 -37.71
N GLN A 44 17.64 -3.97 -37.06
CA GLN A 44 17.68 -4.12 -35.61
C GLN A 44 17.34 -2.75 -35.04
N TYR A 45 16.10 -2.57 -34.62
CA TYR A 45 15.70 -1.39 -33.91
C TYR A 45 16.39 -1.43 -32.54
N GLU A 46 17.29 -0.48 -32.28
CA GLU A 46 17.73 -0.24 -30.91
C GLU A 46 16.47 0.01 -30.05
N PRO A 47 16.35 -0.59 -28.86
CA PRO A 47 15.28 -0.28 -27.93
C PRO A 47 15.24 1.24 -27.74
N GLN A 48 14.13 1.87 -28.10
CA GLN A 48 13.93 3.28 -27.81
C GLN A 48 14.11 3.47 -26.30
N PRO A 49 14.77 4.54 -25.85
CA PRO A 49 14.87 4.84 -24.43
C PRO A 49 13.47 4.78 -23.82
N GLU A 50 13.36 4.11 -22.68
CA GLU A 50 12.11 3.94 -21.93
C GLU A 50 11.43 5.31 -21.84
N CYS A 51 10.30 5.46 -22.54
CA CYS A 51 9.53 6.70 -22.54
C CYS A 51 9.21 7.02 -21.07
N ASP A 52 9.65 8.18 -20.58
CA ASP A 52 9.44 8.60 -19.20
C ASP A 52 7.95 8.45 -18.84
N GLU A 53 7.61 7.43 -18.05
CA GLU A 53 6.25 7.16 -17.58
C GLU A 53 5.82 8.24 -16.59
N GLY A 54 4.55 8.65 -16.64
CA GLY A 54 4.01 9.69 -15.77
C GLY A 54 4.16 11.11 -16.34
N ILE A 55 4.17 12.10 -15.44
CA ILE A 55 4.27 13.52 -15.81
C ILE A 55 5.73 13.89 -16.08
N PRO A 56 6.04 14.43 -17.28
CA PRO A 56 7.35 15.02 -17.57
C PRO A 56 7.77 16.04 -16.51
N THR A 57 8.91 15.80 -15.86
CA THR A 57 9.49 16.75 -14.88
C THR A 57 10.60 17.60 -15.49
N ILE A 58 11.33 17.08 -16.48
CA ILE A 58 12.43 17.77 -17.14
C ILE A 58 12.49 17.36 -18.62
N CYS A 59 12.87 18.29 -19.50
CA CYS A 59 13.15 17.99 -20.90
C CYS A 59 14.57 17.43 -21.07
N TYR A 60 14.84 16.75 -22.19
CA TYR A 60 16.17 16.26 -22.56
C TYR A 60 17.24 17.35 -22.66
N CYS A 61 16.83 18.61 -22.94
CA CYS A 61 17.71 19.78 -22.93
C CYS A 61 17.99 20.35 -21.53
N GLY A 62 17.41 19.75 -20.48
CA GLY A 62 17.49 20.22 -19.09
C GLY A 62 16.51 21.34 -18.74
N GLY A 63 15.67 21.80 -19.69
CA GLY A 63 14.64 22.81 -19.45
C GLY A 63 13.36 22.24 -18.83
N ASP A 64 12.59 23.10 -18.14
CA ASP A 64 11.31 22.72 -17.55
C ASP A 64 10.22 22.58 -18.64
N PRO A 65 9.47 21.46 -18.67
CA PRO A 65 8.37 21.29 -19.62
C PRO A 65 7.19 22.22 -19.29
N VAL A 66 6.54 22.73 -20.34
CA VAL A 66 5.35 23.58 -20.25
C VAL A 66 4.13 22.89 -20.84
N VAL A 67 2.94 23.26 -20.37
CA VAL A 67 1.67 22.74 -20.90
C VAL A 67 1.15 23.67 -22.00
N ALA A 68 1.03 23.15 -23.21
CA ALA A 68 0.44 23.82 -24.35
C ALA A 68 -0.94 23.24 -24.70
N ILE A 69 -1.68 23.96 -25.54
CA ILE A 69 -3.00 23.56 -26.03
C ILE A 69 -2.89 23.34 -27.54
N SER A 70 -3.30 22.16 -28.00
CA SER A 70 -3.36 21.80 -29.40
C SER A 70 -4.41 22.63 -30.13
N SER A 71 -3.99 23.27 -31.22
CA SER A 71 -4.84 23.98 -32.17
C SER A 71 -5.15 23.16 -33.43
N THR A 72 -4.66 21.92 -33.50
CA THR A 72 -4.87 21.03 -34.66
C THR A 72 -6.34 20.64 -34.75
N ALA A 73 -6.93 20.70 -35.96
CA ALA A 73 -8.35 20.42 -36.18
C ALA A 73 -8.85 19.09 -35.58
N LYS A 74 -7.98 18.08 -35.52
CA LYS A 74 -8.25 16.76 -34.93
C LYS A 74 -8.34 16.77 -33.40
N ASP A 75 -7.53 17.59 -32.74
CA ASP A 75 -7.30 17.58 -31.29
C ASP A 75 -7.44 19.00 -30.70
N LEU A 76 -8.41 19.77 -31.21
CA LEU A 76 -8.66 21.16 -30.79
C LEU A 76 -8.92 21.23 -29.29
N GLY A 77 -8.12 22.05 -28.60
CA GLY A 77 -8.26 22.27 -27.15
C GLY A 77 -7.61 21.20 -26.27
N ARG A 78 -7.05 20.12 -26.85
CA ARG A 78 -6.37 19.07 -26.07
C ARG A 78 -5.01 19.57 -25.57
N ARG A 79 -4.68 19.28 -24.32
CA ARG A 79 -3.42 19.74 -23.68
C ARG A 79 -2.30 18.73 -23.87
N TYR A 80 -1.07 19.23 -24.00
CA TYR A 80 0.15 18.42 -24.05
C TYR A 80 1.32 19.13 -23.37
N PHE A 81 2.27 18.36 -22.86
CA PHE A 81 3.56 18.82 -22.38
C PHE A 81 4.51 19.00 -23.56
N THR A 82 5.28 20.09 -23.55
CA THR A 82 6.28 20.43 -24.56
C THR A 82 7.42 21.22 -23.95
N CYS A 83 8.60 21.25 -24.60
CA CYS A 83 9.67 22.16 -24.22
C CYS A 83 9.46 23.57 -24.82
N PRO A 84 9.82 24.66 -24.12
CA PRO A 84 9.90 26.00 -24.71
C PRO A 84 10.91 26.12 -25.86
N ASN A 85 11.95 25.29 -25.86
CA ASN A 85 13.04 25.33 -26.83
C ASN A 85 12.82 24.39 -28.01
N VAL A 86 11.60 23.87 -28.20
CA VAL A 86 11.28 22.84 -29.21
C VAL A 86 11.69 23.22 -30.65
N ASP A 87 11.83 24.50 -30.94
CA ASP A 87 12.17 25.03 -32.26
C ASP A 87 13.70 25.08 -32.55
N ASP A 88 14.56 24.65 -31.62
CA ASP A 88 16.03 24.70 -31.77
C ASP A 88 16.61 23.60 -32.68
N GLY A 89 15.79 22.63 -33.10
CA GLY A 89 16.17 21.52 -33.98
C GLY A 89 16.67 20.27 -33.26
N ASP A 90 16.76 20.28 -31.93
CA ASP A 90 17.09 19.10 -31.10
C ASP A 90 15.83 18.30 -30.71
N CYS A 91 16.03 17.13 -30.09
CA CYS A 91 14.94 16.32 -29.57
C CYS A 91 14.44 16.88 -28.24
N HIS A 92 13.14 17.19 -28.18
CA HIS A 92 12.49 17.71 -26.98
C HIS A 92 11.32 16.86 -26.54
N ILE A 93 10.99 16.96 -25.27
CA ILE A 93 9.86 16.25 -24.69
C ILE A 93 8.55 16.69 -25.31
N TRP A 94 7.72 15.71 -25.70
CA TRP A 94 6.35 15.91 -26.12
C TRP A 94 5.49 14.78 -25.58
N LYS A 95 4.42 15.11 -24.85
CA LYS A 95 3.53 14.09 -24.28
C LYS A 95 2.12 14.63 -24.08
N TRP A 96 1.12 13.84 -24.44
CA TRP A 96 -0.28 14.22 -24.16
C TRP A 96 -0.52 14.33 -22.65
N TRP A 97 -1.19 15.41 -22.24
CA TRP A 97 -1.46 15.68 -20.83
C TRP A 97 -2.32 14.58 -20.20
N ASP A 98 -3.37 14.12 -20.90
CA ASP A 98 -4.26 13.06 -20.42
C ASP A 98 -3.55 11.72 -20.25
N VAL A 99 -2.58 11.40 -21.12
CA VAL A 99 -1.78 10.18 -21.03
C VAL A 99 -0.89 10.24 -19.79
N ALA A 100 -0.13 11.33 -19.62
CA ALA A 100 0.73 11.55 -18.46
C ALA A 100 -0.05 11.50 -17.14
N ILE A 101 -1.21 12.17 -17.05
CA ILE A 101 -2.06 12.13 -15.86
C ILE A 101 -2.62 10.73 -15.60
N THR A 102 -3.00 10.00 -16.65
CA THR A 102 -3.54 8.64 -16.49
C THR A 102 -2.48 7.68 -15.95
N GLU A 103 -1.23 7.83 -16.38
CA GLU A 103 -0.10 7.04 -15.87
C GLU A 103 0.15 7.31 -14.38
N GLU A 104 0.24 8.59 -13.98
CA GLU A 104 0.36 8.96 -12.56
C GLU A 104 -0.81 8.45 -11.71
N MET A 105 -2.03 8.55 -12.24
CA MET A 105 -3.23 8.10 -11.53
C MET A 105 -3.23 6.60 -11.31
N ARG A 106 -2.73 5.80 -12.26
CA ARG A 106 -2.61 4.34 -12.11
C ARG A 106 -1.62 3.97 -11.02
N GLU A 107 -0.50 4.69 -10.96
CA GLU A 107 0.50 4.50 -9.90
C GLU A 107 -0.09 4.85 -8.53
N LEU A 108 -0.70 6.03 -8.41
CA LEU A 108 -1.36 6.45 -7.17
C LEU A 108 -2.47 5.48 -6.74
N GLN A 109 -3.29 5.00 -7.67
CA GLN A 109 -4.34 4.02 -7.38
C GLN A 109 -3.75 2.71 -6.82
N THR A 110 -2.59 2.29 -7.32
CA THR A 110 -1.88 1.11 -6.85
C THR A 110 -1.37 1.30 -5.42
N GLN A 111 -0.79 2.47 -5.12
CA GLN A 111 -0.35 2.83 -3.77
C GLN A 111 -1.52 2.89 -2.77
N ILE A 112 -2.66 3.48 -3.18
CA ILE A 112 -3.87 3.52 -2.36
C ILE A 112 -4.36 2.11 -2.02
N ARG A 113 -4.34 1.19 -2.99
CA ARG A 113 -4.73 -0.21 -2.76
C ARG A 113 -3.81 -0.88 -1.73
N GLN A 114 -2.51 -0.71 -1.86
CA GLN A 114 -1.54 -1.26 -0.90
C GLN A 114 -1.73 -0.69 0.51
N LEU A 115 -1.92 0.64 0.63
CA LEU A 115 -2.18 1.29 1.92
C LEU A 115 -3.48 0.78 2.55
N LYS A 116 -4.52 0.58 1.75
CA LYS A 116 -5.79 0.01 2.22
C LYS A 116 -5.60 -1.41 2.79
N ASP A 117 -4.85 -2.25 2.08
CA ASP A 117 -4.57 -3.62 2.51
C ASP A 117 -3.75 -3.64 3.82
N GLN A 118 -2.73 -2.78 3.93
CA GLN A 118 -1.96 -2.60 5.17
C GLN A 118 -2.81 -2.09 6.33
N GLY A 119 -3.78 -1.21 6.05
CA GLY A 119 -4.74 -0.70 7.02
C GLY A 119 -5.58 -1.83 7.64
N PHE A 120 -6.12 -2.72 6.81
CA PHE A 120 -6.88 -3.88 7.29
C PHE A 120 -6.03 -4.85 8.10
N GLU A 121 -4.79 -5.12 7.67
CA GLU A 121 -3.87 -5.99 8.41
C GLU A 121 -3.51 -5.40 9.78
N CYS A 122 -3.29 -4.08 9.83
CA CYS A 122 -3.03 -3.36 11.08
C CYS A 122 -4.23 -3.44 12.03
N GLU A 123 -5.44 -3.21 11.54
CA GLU A 123 -6.67 -3.32 12.33
C GLU A 123 -6.85 -4.73 12.90
N GLU A 124 -6.62 -5.77 12.10
CA GLU A 124 -6.67 -7.16 12.56
C GLU A 124 -5.63 -7.44 13.66
N LYS A 125 -4.39 -6.97 13.48
CA LYS A 125 -3.31 -7.10 14.49
C LYS A 125 -3.67 -6.38 15.78
N VAL A 126 -4.27 -5.19 15.70
CA VAL A 126 -4.75 -4.43 16.88
C VAL A 126 -5.82 -5.22 17.62
N VAL A 127 -6.79 -5.82 16.91
CA VAL A 127 -7.83 -6.65 17.54
C VAL A 127 -7.23 -7.88 18.22
N LYS A 128 -6.27 -8.57 17.58
CA LYS A 128 -5.56 -9.71 18.19
C LYS A 128 -4.79 -9.28 19.44
N LEU A 129 -4.03 -8.19 19.34
CA LEU A 129 -3.27 -7.64 20.46
C LEU A 129 -4.21 -7.25 21.62
N GLN A 130 -5.32 -6.58 21.35
CA GLN A 130 -6.33 -6.23 22.35
C GLN A 130 -6.86 -7.46 23.09
N LYS A 131 -7.16 -8.57 22.38
CA LYS A 131 -7.56 -9.84 23.03
C LYS A 131 -6.48 -10.36 23.96
N THR A 132 -5.21 -10.32 23.56
CA THR A 132 -4.09 -10.76 24.43
C THR A 132 -3.93 -9.87 25.66
N VAL A 133 -4.03 -8.55 25.50
CA VAL A 133 -3.97 -7.59 26.61
C VAL A 133 -5.13 -7.81 27.58
N CYS A 134 -6.36 -7.99 27.08
CA CYS A 134 -7.52 -8.31 27.90
C CYS A 134 -7.34 -9.64 28.66
N ALA A 135 -6.80 -10.69 28.02
CA ALA A 135 -6.53 -11.96 28.67
C ALA A 135 -5.46 -11.84 29.77
N LEU A 136 -4.37 -11.10 29.52
CA LEU A 136 -3.33 -10.82 30.51
C LEU A 136 -3.85 -9.95 31.66
N SER A 137 -4.67 -8.95 31.35
CA SER A 137 -5.30 -8.06 32.32
C SER A 137 -6.27 -8.78 33.26
N LYS A 138 -6.86 -9.92 32.86
CA LYS A 138 -7.68 -10.77 33.73
C LYS A 138 -6.85 -11.69 34.63
N LYS A 139 -5.64 -12.08 34.19
CA LYS A 139 -4.74 -12.96 34.95
C LYS A 139 -3.93 -12.21 36.02
N LYS A 140 -3.60 -10.93 35.78
CA LYS A 140 -2.78 -10.11 36.68
C LYS A 140 -3.43 -9.51 37.94
N PRO A 141 -4.75 -9.23 38.03
CA PRO A 141 -5.29 -8.51 39.18
C PRO A 141 -5.15 -9.37 40.43
N GLY A 142 -5.45 -10.67 40.36
CA GLY A 142 -5.28 -11.59 41.48
C GLY A 142 -3.83 -11.83 41.91
N LEU A 143 -2.85 -11.72 41.00
CA LEU A 143 -1.43 -11.91 41.37
C LEU A 143 -0.86 -10.66 42.06
N ILE A 144 -1.21 -9.47 41.55
CA ILE A 144 -0.69 -8.21 42.07
C ILE A 144 -1.39 -7.85 43.38
N THR A 145 -2.72 -7.94 43.47
CA THR A 145 -3.44 -7.61 44.72
C THR A 145 -3.09 -8.56 45.86
N ASN A 146 -2.95 -9.85 45.58
CA ASN A 146 -2.61 -10.82 46.62
C ASN A 146 -1.15 -10.67 47.06
N GLY A 147 -0.23 -10.29 46.15
CA GLY A 147 1.16 -9.97 46.51
C GLY A 147 1.25 -8.76 47.45
N PHE A 148 0.63 -7.64 47.07
CA PHE A 148 0.64 -6.42 47.89
C PHE A 148 -0.09 -6.59 49.23
N ALA A 149 -1.21 -7.32 49.25
CA ALA A 149 -1.93 -7.59 50.50
C ALA A 149 -1.10 -8.46 51.46
N MET A 150 -0.41 -9.47 50.95
CA MET A 150 0.48 -10.30 51.77
C MET A 150 1.67 -9.50 52.31
N GLU A 151 2.26 -8.63 51.50
CA GLU A 151 3.36 -7.77 51.91
C GLU A 151 2.93 -6.79 53.03
N VAL A 152 1.77 -6.14 52.90
CA VAL A 152 1.22 -5.26 53.93
C VAL A 152 0.87 -6.03 55.20
N CYS A 153 0.27 -7.22 55.10
CA CYS A 153 -0.03 -8.07 56.25
C CYS A 153 1.24 -8.46 57.04
N LEU A 154 2.32 -8.79 56.36
CA LEU A 154 3.59 -9.12 57.00
C LEU A 154 4.17 -7.91 57.75
N VAL A 155 4.15 -6.72 57.16
CA VAL A 155 4.64 -5.49 57.82
C VAL A 155 3.80 -5.14 59.06
N VAL A 156 2.46 -5.17 58.95
CA VAL A 156 1.57 -4.86 60.08
C VAL A 156 1.77 -5.86 61.22
N SER A 157 1.86 -7.16 60.92
CA SER A 157 2.10 -8.17 61.95
C SER A 157 3.43 -7.95 62.68
N ALA A 158 4.52 -7.66 61.94
CA ALA A 158 5.82 -7.37 62.53
C ALA A 158 5.79 -6.16 63.48
N VAL A 159 5.08 -5.08 63.10
CA VAL A 159 4.92 -3.90 63.95
C VAL A 159 4.14 -4.21 65.23
N VAL A 160 3.07 -5.02 65.15
CA VAL A 160 2.30 -5.44 66.33
C VAL A 160 3.14 -6.29 67.27
N PHE A 161 3.89 -7.27 66.74
CA PHE A 161 4.77 -8.11 67.56
C PHE A 161 5.89 -7.31 68.24
N LEU A 162 6.50 -6.36 67.52
CA LEU A 162 7.46 -5.41 68.10
C LEU A 162 6.82 -4.58 69.21
N GLY A 163 5.60 -4.06 68.99
CA GLY A 163 4.84 -3.33 70.01
C GLY A 163 4.57 -4.17 71.26
N LEU A 164 4.09 -5.40 71.09
CA LEU A 164 3.84 -6.33 72.21
C LEU A 164 5.12 -6.71 72.96
N ALA A 165 6.23 -6.94 72.24
CA ALA A 165 7.53 -7.22 72.85
C ALA A 165 8.02 -6.03 73.68
N VAL A 166 7.89 -4.81 73.16
CA VAL A 166 8.19 -3.58 73.89
C VAL A 166 7.31 -3.47 75.13
N MET A 167 5.98 -3.63 75.01
CA MET A 167 5.06 -3.58 76.15
C MET A 167 5.36 -4.65 77.21
N TYR A 168 5.74 -5.86 76.81
CA TYR A 168 6.13 -6.94 77.71
C TYR A 168 7.46 -6.65 78.43
N LEU A 169 8.45 -6.09 77.71
CA LEU A 169 9.71 -5.67 78.28
C LEU A 169 9.54 -4.50 79.25
N TYR A 170 8.74 -3.49 78.89
CA TYR A 170 8.40 -2.36 79.77
C TYR A 170 7.58 -2.82 80.98
N GLY A 171 6.61 -3.72 80.81
CA GLY A 171 5.85 -4.32 81.91
C GLY A 171 6.74 -5.14 82.85
N LYS A 172 7.72 -5.88 82.32
CA LYS A 172 8.78 -6.53 83.09
C LYS A 172 9.72 -5.52 83.77
N LEU A 173 10.03 -4.41 83.13
CA LEU A 173 10.84 -3.32 83.70
C LEU A 173 10.09 -2.58 84.81
N LEU A 174 8.77 -2.39 84.70
CA LEU A 174 7.92 -1.78 85.75
C LEU A 174 7.70 -2.73 86.93
N SER A 175 7.50 -4.02 86.68
CA SER A 175 7.38 -5.05 87.74
C SER A 175 8.73 -5.33 88.43
N CYS A 176 9.85 -5.33 87.72
CA CYS A 176 11.19 -5.38 88.33
C CYS A 176 11.59 -4.05 88.98
N GLY A 177 11.17 -2.90 88.44
CA GLY A 177 11.51 -1.57 88.93
C GLY A 177 10.85 -1.24 90.27
N PHE A 178 9.57 -1.61 90.46
CA PHE A 178 8.92 -1.48 91.77
C PHE A 178 9.46 -2.49 92.79
N GLY A 179 9.82 -3.71 92.35
CA GLY A 179 10.44 -4.72 93.23
C GLY A 179 11.80 -4.30 93.77
N TYR A 180 12.66 -3.68 92.96
CA TYR A 180 13.97 -3.21 93.39
C TYR A 180 13.91 -1.98 94.30
N VAL A 181 12.99 -1.03 94.05
CA VAL A 181 12.83 0.15 94.91
C VAL A 181 12.18 -0.23 96.26
N PHE A 182 11.21 -1.14 96.27
CA PHE A 182 10.56 -1.62 97.50
C PHE A 182 11.49 -2.49 98.35
N MET A 183 12.29 -3.40 97.76
CA MET A 183 13.31 -4.16 98.50
C MET A 183 14.45 -3.29 99.03
N HIS A 184 14.84 -2.22 98.31
CA HIS A 184 15.88 -1.30 98.78
C HIS A 184 15.38 -0.41 99.93
N PHE A 185 14.09 -0.05 99.96
CA PHE A 185 13.49 0.71 101.06
C PHE A 185 13.29 -0.13 102.33
N LEU A 186 12.90 -1.41 102.21
CA LEU A 186 12.74 -2.31 103.36
C LEU A 186 14.06 -2.76 104.02
N LYS A 187 15.21 -2.58 103.35
CA LYS A 187 16.53 -2.91 103.92
C LYS A 187 17.17 -1.74 104.70
N LYS A 188 16.47 -0.61 104.78
CA LYS A 188 16.86 0.63 105.48
C LYS A 188 15.96 0.98 106.68
N LEU A 189 14.94 0.16 106.96
CA LEU A 189 14.15 0.14 108.19
C LEU A 189 14.57 -1.08 109.02
#